data_AF-A0A930HZH4-F1
#
_entry.id   AF-A0A930HZH4-F1
#
_cell.length_a   1.000
_cell.length_b   1.000
_cell.length_c   1.000
_cell.angle_alpha   90.00
_cell.angle_beta   90.00
_cell.angle_gamma   90.00
#
_symmetry.space_group_name_H-M   'P 1'
#
loop_
_entity.id
_entity.type
_entity.pdbx_description
1 polymer ?
#
loop_
_entity_poly.entity_id
_entity_poly.type
_entity_poly.pdbx_seq_one_letter_code
_entity_poly.pdbx_strand_id
1 'polypeptide(L)'
;MSQKKNIKRTFTVLIMALLSTISFAQDVNLANGVEPLPSGEQTPGSEYTLVFHDEFNEPNGTLPNTKVWRYCTRYPKVTWARFLSSSPEVAYMQDGNLVLRAIPNPDKSKDNVEMLSGGIETSQSFTFRFGRVECRALVNPFVGNFPAIWMMPKTTLGWPKGGEI
;
A
#
# COMPACT_ATOMS: atom_id res chain seq x y z
N MET A 1 52.63 11.20 -22.45
CA MET A 1 51.65 12.29 -22.20
C MET A 1 50.16 11.84 -22.26
N SER A 2 49.84 10.55 -22.36
CA SER A 2 48.45 10.08 -22.62
C SER A 2 47.64 9.65 -21.38
N GLN A 3 48.29 9.32 -20.26
CA GLN A 3 47.59 8.81 -19.06
C GLN A 3 46.84 9.88 -18.24
N LYS A 4 47.28 11.14 -18.24
CA LYS A 4 46.61 12.23 -17.49
C LYS A 4 45.27 12.68 -18.09
N LYS A 5 45.00 12.37 -19.36
CA LYS A 5 43.79 12.82 -20.08
C LYS A 5 42.58 11.90 -19.82
N ASN A 6 42.82 10.63 -19.50
CA ASN A 6 41.74 9.66 -19.24
C ASN A 6 41.23 9.73 -17.80
N ILE A 7 42.08 10.06 -16.81
CA ILE A 7 41.64 10.25 -15.41
C ILE A 7 40.68 11.45 -15.29
N LYS A 8 40.94 12.54 -16.03
CA LYS A 8 40.05 13.72 -16.03
C LYS A 8 38.69 13.42 -16.68
N ARG A 9 38.63 12.53 -17.68
CA ARG A 9 37.37 12.17 -18.35
C ARG A 9 36.52 11.21 -17.50
N THR A 10 37.14 10.30 -16.75
CA THR A 10 36.40 9.42 -15.84
C THR A 10 35.88 10.16 -14.60
N PHE A 11 36.59 11.18 -14.12
CA PHE A 11 36.13 11.98 -12.96
C PHE A 11 34.97 12.93 -13.30
N THR A 12 34.89 13.44 -14.53
CA THR A 12 33.77 14.30 -14.96
C THR A 12 32.46 13.52 -15.12
N VAL A 13 32.51 12.22 -15.44
CA VAL A 13 31.30 11.40 -15.56
C VAL A 13 30.74 10.97 -14.20
N LEU A 14 31.58 10.90 -13.15
CA LEU A 14 31.12 10.57 -11.79
C LEU A 14 30.45 11.73 -11.04
N ILE A 15 30.67 12.98 -11.46
CA ILE A 15 30.10 14.17 -10.79
C ILE A 15 28.71 14.54 -11.36
N MET A 16 28.31 14.01 -12.52
CA MET A 16 26.95 14.20 -13.06
C MET A 16 25.94 13.12 -12.62
N ALA A 17 26.35 12.17 -11.76
CA ALA A 17 25.45 11.17 -11.18
C ALA A 17 25.01 11.47 -9.73
N LEU A 18 25.45 12.59 -9.16
CA LEU A 18 24.94 13.12 -7.89
C LEU A 18 24.24 14.45 -8.17
N LEU A 19 22.99 14.60 -7.69
CA LEU A 19 22.02 15.67 -7.94
C LEU A 19 21.10 15.48 -9.16
N SER A 20 20.31 14.42 -9.14
CA SER A 20 18.91 14.53 -9.57
C SER A 20 18.01 13.68 -8.66
N THR A 21 18.00 14.00 -7.36
CA THR A 21 16.80 13.74 -6.56
C THR A 21 15.77 14.77 -7.02
N ILE A 22 14.99 14.43 -8.04
CA ILE A 22 13.73 15.13 -8.25
C ILE A 22 12.84 14.64 -7.12
N SER A 23 12.85 15.36 -5.99
CA SER A 23 11.74 15.30 -5.04
C SER A 23 10.54 15.86 -5.78
N PHE A 24 9.76 14.98 -6.39
CA PHE A 24 8.35 15.28 -6.67
C PHE A 24 7.64 15.30 -5.31
N ALA A 25 7.76 16.43 -4.60
CA ALA A 25 6.72 16.81 -3.66
C ALA A 25 5.53 17.24 -4.53
N GLN A 26 4.59 16.32 -4.77
CA GLN A 26 3.28 16.74 -5.24
C GLN A 26 2.63 17.51 -4.10
N ASP A 27 2.48 18.83 -4.28
CA ASP A 27 1.64 19.64 -3.42
C ASP A 27 0.19 19.11 -3.55
N VAL A 28 -0.26 18.38 -2.54
CA VAL A 28 -1.65 18.00 -2.41
C VAL A 28 -2.41 19.26 -2.08
N ASN A 29 -3.18 19.80 -3.04
CA ASN A 29 -4.12 20.88 -2.79
C ASN A 29 -5.23 20.35 -1.85
N LEU A 30 -5.01 20.50 -0.55
CA LEU A 30 -6.02 20.23 0.47
C LEU A 30 -7.12 21.28 0.36
N ALA A 31 -8.38 20.82 0.37
CA ALA A 31 -9.52 21.72 0.47
C ALA A 31 -9.39 22.61 1.72
N ASN A 32 -9.61 23.91 1.52
CA ASN A 32 -9.58 25.02 2.48
C ASN A 32 -9.57 24.62 3.97
N GLY A 33 -8.44 24.86 4.64
CA GLY A 33 -8.38 25.04 6.10
C GLY A 33 -7.99 23.83 6.94
N VAL A 34 -7.56 22.72 6.34
CA VAL A 34 -6.88 21.65 7.09
C VAL A 34 -5.37 21.89 7.02
N GLU A 35 -4.81 22.48 8.07
CA GLU A 35 -3.37 22.44 8.32
C GLU A 35 -2.94 20.95 8.29
N PRO A 36 -1.95 20.57 7.47
CA PRO A 36 -1.38 19.23 7.57
C PRO A 36 -0.99 18.99 9.02
N LEU A 37 -1.52 17.94 9.64
CA LEU A 37 -1.00 17.47 10.92
C LEU A 37 0.51 17.42 10.78
N PRO A 38 1.29 17.95 11.74
CA PRO A 38 2.74 17.95 11.62
C PRO A 38 3.17 16.52 11.32
N SER A 39 3.71 16.32 10.12
CA SER A 39 4.37 15.09 9.74
C SER A 39 5.69 15.06 10.50
N GLY A 40 5.61 14.96 11.83
CA GLY A 40 6.72 14.48 12.61
C GLY A 40 7.05 13.14 11.99
N GLU A 41 8.21 13.04 11.38
CA GLU A 41 8.82 11.78 11.00
C GLU A 41 8.92 11.00 12.31
N GLN A 42 7.90 10.22 12.63
CA GLN A 42 7.88 9.37 13.82
C GLN A 42 8.76 8.16 13.49
N THR A 43 10.03 8.40 13.15
CA THR A 43 10.98 7.33 12.90
C THR A 43 10.92 6.42 14.12
N PRO A 44 10.65 5.11 13.93
CA PRO A 44 10.73 4.16 15.02
C PRO A 44 12.06 4.38 15.76
N GLY A 45 12.01 4.47 17.09
CA GLY A 45 13.21 4.66 17.89
C GLY A 45 14.20 3.54 17.63
N SER A 46 15.47 3.74 18.01
CA SER A 46 16.55 2.77 17.77
C SER A 46 16.31 1.38 18.40
N GLU A 47 15.33 1.25 19.29
CA GLU A 47 14.85 0.00 19.86
C GLU A 47 14.06 -0.89 18.88
N TYR A 48 13.60 -0.34 17.75
CA TYR A 48 12.90 -1.08 16.71
C TYR A 48 13.82 -1.50 15.57
N THR A 49 13.67 -2.75 15.14
CA THR A 49 14.29 -3.26 13.91
C THR A 49 13.20 -3.49 12.86
N LEU A 50 13.42 -3.01 11.63
CA LEU A 50 12.51 -3.27 10.52
C LEU A 50 12.57 -4.75 10.13
N VAL A 51 11.47 -5.47 10.30
CA VAL A 51 11.37 -6.91 9.98
C VAL A 51 10.56 -7.19 8.72
N PHE A 52 9.72 -6.26 8.31
CA PHE A 52 8.87 -6.37 7.13
C PHE A 52 8.44 -4.96 6.70
N HIS A 53 8.44 -4.73 5.39
CA HIS A 53 7.84 -3.55 4.77
C HIS A 53 7.45 -3.88 3.33
N ASP A 54 6.55 -3.09 2.78
CA ASP A 54 6.25 -3.07 1.35
C ASP A 54 6.07 -1.61 0.92
N GLU A 55 6.93 -1.17 0.01
CA GLU A 55 6.90 0.18 -0.56
C GLU A 55 6.05 0.26 -1.83
N PHE A 56 5.44 -0.85 -2.25
CA PHE A 56 4.53 -0.90 -3.39
C PHE A 56 5.16 -0.39 -4.70
N ASN A 57 6.34 -0.91 -5.03
CA ASN A 57 7.14 -0.51 -6.21
C ASN A 57 6.93 -1.39 -7.45
N GLU A 58 5.98 -2.33 -7.42
CA GLU A 58 5.66 -3.16 -8.57
C GLU A 58 5.06 -2.34 -9.74
N PRO A 59 5.19 -2.82 -11.00
CA PRO A 59 4.73 -2.06 -12.17
C PRO A 59 3.24 -1.71 -12.15
N ASN A 60 2.88 -0.58 -12.74
CA ASN A 60 1.48 -0.13 -12.85
C ASN A 60 0.56 -1.22 -13.45
N GLY A 61 -0.62 -1.38 -12.87
CA GLY A 61 -1.64 -2.36 -13.27
C GLY A 61 -1.40 -3.78 -12.74
N THR A 62 -0.30 -4.04 -12.04
CA THR A 62 -0.05 -5.34 -11.41
C THR A 62 -0.65 -5.41 -10.00
N LEU A 63 -0.52 -6.56 -9.35
CA LEU A 63 -0.72 -6.69 -7.91
C LEU A 63 0.61 -6.42 -7.17
N PRO A 64 0.55 -6.04 -5.88
CA PRO A 64 1.74 -6.06 -5.03
C PRO A 64 2.32 -7.48 -4.92
N ASN A 65 3.54 -7.61 -4.41
CA ASN A 65 4.27 -8.87 -4.31
C ASN A 65 3.38 -10.04 -3.87
N THR A 66 3.06 -10.94 -4.81
CA THR A 66 2.08 -12.03 -4.60
C THR A 66 2.59 -13.14 -3.71
N LYS A 67 3.89 -13.12 -3.33
CA LYS A 67 4.42 -13.99 -2.26
C LYS A 67 4.02 -13.50 -0.87
N VAL A 68 3.63 -12.23 -0.76
CA VAL A 68 3.25 -11.57 0.48
C VAL A 68 1.75 -11.29 0.49
N TRP A 69 1.25 -10.63 -0.54
CA TRP A 69 -0.14 -10.19 -0.58
C TRP A 69 -0.98 -11.06 -1.49
N ARG A 70 -2.23 -11.25 -1.09
CA ARG A 70 -3.27 -11.85 -1.93
C ARG A 70 -4.56 -11.07 -1.79
N TYR A 71 -5.47 -11.23 -2.75
CA TYR A 71 -6.82 -10.72 -2.61
C TYR A 71 -7.49 -11.27 -1.35
N CYS A 72 -8.23 -10.41 -0.66
CA CYS A 72 -9.14 -10.85 0.39
C CYS A 72 -10.26 -11.72 -0.21
N THR A 73 -10.72 -12.69 0.57
CA THR A 73 -11.82 -13.57 0.15
C THR A 73 -13.16 -12.88 0.36
N ARG A 74 -14.08 -12.99 -0.61
CA ARG A 74 -15.45 -12.49 -0.47
C ARG A 74 -16.26 -13.34 0.51
N TYR A 75 -16.97 -12.68 1.42
CA TYR A 75 -17.96 -13.30 2.30
C TYR A 75 -19.29 -12.52 2.23
N PRO A 76 -20.27 -12.97 1.43
CA PRO A 76 -21.51 -12.21 1.17
C PRO A 76 -22.33 -11.84 2.42
N LYS A 77 -22.22 -12.64 3.49
CA LYS A 77 -22.93 -12.41 4.76
C LYS A 77 -22.19 -11.50 5.75
N VAL A 78 -20.94 -11.12 5.43
CA VAL A 78 -20.09 -10.29 6.29
C VAL A 78 -19.98 -8.91 5.66
N THR A 79 -20.42 -7.88 6.40
CA THR A 79 -20.60 -6.52 5.89
C THR A 79 -19.36 -5.94 5.19
N TRP A 80 -18.16 -6.11 5.77
CA TRP A 80 -16.92 -5.59 5.19
C TRP A 80 -16.45 -6.37 3.95
N ALA A 81 -16.81 -7.65 3.84
CA ALA A 81 -16.29 -8.57 2.83
C ALA A 81 -17.28 -8.88 1.69
N ARG A 82 -18.51 -8.36 1.75
CA ARG A 82 -19.61 -8.73 0.83
C ARG A 82 -19.38 -8.38 -0.63
N PHE A 83 -18.55 -7.37 -0.91
CA PHE A 83 -18.26 -6.88 -2.27
C PHE A 83 -16.81 -7.12 -2.71
N LEU A 84 -15.98 -7.81 -1.90
CA LEU A 84 -14.58 -8.04 -2.25
C LEU A 84 -14.43 -8.76 -3.59
N SER A 85 -13.52 -8.31 -4.43
CA SER A 85 -13.32 -8.90 -5.75
C SER A 85 -11.83 -9.10 -6.02
N SER A 86 -11.52 -10.14 -6.79
CA SER A 86 -10.19 -10.39 -7.36
C SER A 86 -10.00 -9.69 -8.71
N SER A 87 -10.88 -8.76 -9.08
CA SER A 87 -10.73 -7.97 -10.30
C SER A 87 -9.53 -7.02 -10.19
N PRO A 88 -8.67 -6.94 -11.23
CA PRO A 88 -7.59 -5.96 -11.28
C PRO A 88 -8.12 -4.52 -11.37
N GLU A 89 -9.42 -4.32 -11.59
CA GLU A 89 -10.02 -3.00 -11.56
C GLU A 89 -10.15 -2.42 -10.15
N VAL A 90 -10.05 -3.24 -9.09
CA VAL A 90 -10.32 -2.78 -7.72
C VAL A 90 -9.12 -2.87 -6.77
N ALA A 91 -8.11 -3.67 -7.11
CA ALA A 91 -6.81 -3.64 -6.44
C ALA A 91 -5.69 -3.74 -7.46
N TYR A 92 -4.83 -2.73 -7.52
CA TYR A 92 -3.73 -2.67 -8.48
C TYR A 92 -2.68 -1.65 -8.05
N MET A 93 -1.51 -1.78 -8.64
CA MET A 93 -0.40 -0.85 -8.48
C MET A 93 -0.59 0.34 -9.39
N GLN A 94 -0.37 1.54 -8.89
CA GLN A 94 -0.33 2.75 -9.68
C GLN A 94 0.59 3.78 -9.05
N ASP A 95 1.59 4.21 -9.82
CA ASP A 95 2.48 5.33 -9.52
C ASP A 95 3.17 5.15 -8.15
N GLY A 96 3.68 3.94 -7.88
CA GLY A 96 4.36 3.58 -6.64
C GLY A 96 3.44 3.41 -5.43
N ASN A 97 2.14 3.22 -5.65
CA ASN A 97 1.15 3.02 -4.59
C ASN A 97 0.27 1.81 -4.90
N LEU A 98 -0.14 1.10 -3.86
CA LEU A 98 -1.28 0.22 -3.93
C LEU A 98 -2.57 1.05 -3.97
N VAL A 99 -3.35 0.89 -5.03
CA VAL A 99 -4.69 1.47 -5.17
C VAL A 99 -5.73 0.41 -4.85
N LEU A 100 -6.53 0.67 -3.82
CA LEU A 100 -7.75 -0.08 -3.50
C LEU A 100 -8.95 0.84 -3.70
N ARG A 101 -9.96 0.37 -4.44
CA ARG A 101 -11.18 1.16 -4.66
C ARG A 101 -12.45 0.31 -4.62
N ALA A 102 -13.58 0.97 -4.41
CA ALA A 102 -14.90 0.42 -4.59
C ALA A 102 -15.55 1.04 -5.83
N ILE A 103 -16.13 0.22 -6.70
CA ILE A 103 -16.78 0.64 -7.94
C ILE A 103 -18.12 -0.09 -8.13
N PRO A 104 -19.09 0.50 -8.85
CA PRO A 104 -20.24 -0.25 -9.34
C PRO A 104 -19.78 -1.44 -10.17
N ASN A 105 -20.43 -2.58 -10.02
CA ASN A 105 -20.08 -3.76 -10.80
C ASN A 105 -20.40 -3.53 -12.29
N PRO A 106 -19.39 -3.53 -13.19
CA PRO A 106 -19.61 -3.26 -14.60
C PRO A 106 -20.32 -4.41 -15.33
N ASP A 107 -20.31 -5.63 -14.77
CA ASP A 107 -20.91 -6.81 -15.40
C ASP A 107 -21.56 -7.75 -14.37
N LYS A 108 -22.84 -7.49 -14.09
CA LYS A 108 -23.65 -8.32 -13.20
C LYS A 108 -24.00 -9.70 -13.75
N SER A 109 -23.70 -9.99 -15.03
CA SER A 109 -23.98 -11.30 -15.61
C SER A 109 -22.98 -12.37 -15.14
N LYS A 110 -21.76 -11.96 -14.79
CA LYS A 110 -20.70 -12.84 -14.28
C LYS A 110 -20.72 -12.98 -12.76
N ASP A 111 -21.17 -11.93 -12.09
CA ASP A 111 -21.19 -11.83 -10.63
C ASP A 111 -22.35 -10.92 -10.23
N ASN A 112 -23.45 -11.49 -9.72
CA ASN A 112 -24.67 -10.72 -9.44
C ASN A 112 -24.58 -9.96 -8.11
N VAL A 113 -23.67 -8.98 -8.05
CA VAL A 113 -23.49 -8.04 -6.93
C VAL A 113 -23.52 -6.61 -7.45
N GLU A 114 -23.97 -5.68 -6.60
CA GLU A 114 -24.08 -4.26 -6.96
C GLU A 114 -22.73 -3.57 -7.11
N MET A 115 -21.76 -3.94 -6.27
CA MET A 115 -20.47 -3.27 -6.14
C MET A 115 -19.34 -4.30 -6.14
N LEU A 116 -18.16 -3.86 -6.56
CA LEU A 116 -16.89 -4.56 -6.38
C LEU A 116 -15.97 -3.68 -5.53
N SER A 117 -15.25 -4.29 -4.58
CA SER A 117 -14.29 -3.59 -3.73
C SER A 117 -12.95 -4.32 -3.66
N GLY A 118 -11.86 -3.55 -3.65
CA GLY A 118 -10.51 -4.07 -3.47
C GLY A 118 -10.19 -4.36 -2.01
N GLY A 119 -9.39 -5.39 -1.78
CA GLY A 119 -8.82 -5.70 -0.48
C GLY A 119 -7.70 -6.72 -0.65
N ILE A 120 -6.61 -6.53 0.10
CA ILE A 120 -5.49 -7.47 0.14
C ILE A 120 -5.15 -7.86 1.58
N GLU A 121 -4.55 -9.04 1.74
CA GLU A 121 -4.18 -9.59 3.04
C GLU A 121 -2.87 -10.39 2.99
N THR A 122 -2.21 -10.51 4.15
CA THR A 122 -0.98 -11.30 4.36
C THR A 122 -1.21 -12.59 5.15
N SER A 123 -2.47 -13.03 5.31
CA SER A 123 -2.88 -14.11 6.24
C SER A 123 -2.14 -15.46 6.07
N GLN A 124 -1.53 -15.67 4.89
CA GLN A 124 -0.78 -16.87 4.52
C GLN A 124 0.74 -16.67 4.39
N SER A 125 1.25 -15.45 4.59
CA SER A 125 2.63 -15.10 4.25
C SER A 125 3.38 -14.46 5.42
N PHE A 126 2.77 -13.48 6.09
CA PHE A 126 3.40 -12.71 7.15
C PHE A 126 2.47 -12.57 8.35
N THR A 127 3.02 -12.95 9.50
CA THR A 127 2.46 -12.69 10.83
C THR A 127 3.61 -12.28 11.72
N PHE A 128 3.32 -11.41 12.68
CA PHE A 128 4.30 -10.97 13.67
C PHE A 128 3.67 -11.03 15.06
N ARG A 129 4.50 -10.91 16.08
CA ARG A 129 4.07 -10.81 17.47
C ARG A 129 4.85 -9.70 18.14
N PHE A 130 4.12 -8.74 18.69
CA PHE A 130 4.64 -7.50 19.28
C PHE A 130 5.37 -6.60 18.28
N GLY A 131 5.47 -5.33 18.61
CA GLY A 131 6.16 -4.34 17.79
C GLY A 131 5.22 -3.22 17.35
N ARG A 132 5.61 -2.58 16.25
CA ARG A 132 4.94 -1.40 15.69
C ARG A 132 4.54 -1.71 14.26
N VAL A 133 3.32 -1.31 13.91
CA VAL A 133 2.80 -1.38 12.54
C VAL A 133 2.40 0.01 12.11
N GLU A 134 2.83 0.37 10.91
CA GLU A 134 2.53 1.67 10.31
C GLU A 134 2.04 1.46 8.89
N CYS A 135 1.07 2.28 8.49
CA CYS A 135 0.60 2.35 7.12
C CYS A 135 0.39 3.81 6.77
N ARG A 136 0.97 4.24 5.65
CA ARG A 136 0.71 5.55 5.07
C ARG A 136 -0.33 5.38 3.98
N ALA A 137 -1.52 5.92 4.19
CA ALA A 137 -2.62 5.81 3.25
C ALA A 137 -3.27 7.18 3.02
N LEU A 138 -3.69 7.43 1.77
CA LEU A 138 -4.59 8.51 1.41
C LEU A 138 -5.98 7.92 1.18
N VAL A 139 -6.98 8.49 1.86
CA VAL A 139 -8.38 8.10 1.70
C VAL A 139 -9.13 9.21 1.01
N ASN A 140 -9.84 8.87 -0.06
CA ASN A 140 -10.80 9.77 -0.71
C ASN A 140 -12.15 9.65 0.00
N PRO A 141 -12.59 10.67 0.76
CA PRO A 141 -13.83 10.58 1.53
C PRO A 141 -15.03 10.50 0.59
N PHE A 142 -15.93 9.55 0.86
CA PHE A 142 -17.18 9.40 0.14
C PHE A 142 -18.23 8.76 1.06
N VAL A 143 -19.49 9.17 0.92
CA VAL A 143 -20.58 8.64 1.74
C VAL A 143 -20.77 7.16 1.45
N GLY A 144 -20.66 6.32 2.48
CA GLY A 144 -20.79 4.86 2.36
C GLY A 144 -19.48 4.12 2.13
N ASN A 145 -18.36 4.81 1.89
CA ASN A 145 -17.04 4.18 1.91
C ASN A 145 -16.65 3.83 3.35
N PHE A 146 -16.04 2.65 3.52
CA PHE A 146 -15.47 2.17 4.77
C PHE A 146 -14.07 1.61 4.46
N PRO A 147 -13.04 2.46 4.28
CA PRO A 147 -11.68 1.99 4.15
C PRO A 147 -11.17 1.53 5.53
N ALA A 148 -10.45 0.41 5.56
CA ALA A 148 -9.93 -0.14 6.80
C ALA A 148 -8.51 -0.68 6.59
N ILE A 149 -7.65 -0.44 7.56
CA ILE A 149 -6.35 -1.08 7.74
C ILE A 149 -6.44 -1.72 9.12
N TRP A 150 -6.41 -3.04 9.18
CA TRP A 150 -6.73 -3.80 10.38
C TRP A 150 -5.97 -5.13 10.34
N MET A 151 -5.91 -5.81 11.49
CA MET A 151 -5.17 -7.06 11.65
C MET A 151 -6.02 -8.14 12.31
N MET A 152 -5.85 -9.36 11.81
CA MET A 152 -6.46 -10.57 12.37
C MET A 152 -5.41 -11.47 13.03
N PRO A 153 -5.77 -12.18 14.10
CA PRO A 153 -4.86 -13.06 14.84
C PRO A 153 -4.58 -14.36 14.08
N LYS A 154 -3.34 -14.87 14.20
CA LYS A 154 -3.02 -16.26 13.84
C LYS A 154 -3.31 -17.18 15.03
N THR A 155 -4.54 -17.66 15.13
CA THR A 155 -5.03 -18.45 16.29
C THR A 155 -6.05 -19.51 15.89
N THR A 156 -6.32 -20.47 16.78
CA THR A 156 -7.41 -21.46 16.66
C THR A 156 -8.70 -20.99 17.31
N LEU A 157 -8.68 -19.88 18.05
CA LEU A 157 -9.88 -19.29 18.65
C LEU A 157 -10.74 -18.61 17.57
N GLY A 158 -12.05 -18.88 17.58
CA GLY A 158 -12.98 -18.16 16.71
C GLY A 158 -13.10 -16.68 17.06
N TRP A 159 -13.47 -15.86 16.09
CA TRP A 159 -13.85 -14.47 16.32
C TRP A 159 -15.11 -14.39 17.21
N PRO A 160 -15.20 -13.46 18.18
CA PRO A 160 -14.24 -12.38 18.47
C PRO A 160 -13.14 -12.76 19.48
N LYS A 161 -13.13 -13.98 20.00
CA LYS A 161 -12.24 -14.38 21.11
C LYS A 161 -10.75 -14.35 20.75
N GLY A 162 -10.42 -14.51 19.47
CA GLY A 162 -9.04 -14.45 18.99
C GLY A 162 -8.43 -13.04 19.02
N GLY A 163 -9.26 -11.99 19.09
CA GLY A 163 -8.84 -10.61 18.91
C GLY A 163 -9.01 -10.10 17.48
N GLU A 164 -9.00 -8.78 17.35
CA GLU A 164 -9.02 -7.99 16.12
C GLU A 164 -8.42 -6.63 16.51
N ILE A 165 -7.57 -6.06 15.66
CA ILE A 165 -6.99 -4.72 15.86
C ILE A 165 -7.36 -3.87 14.66
#